data_AF-A0A814TW13-F1
#
_entry.id   AF-A0A814TW13-F1
#
_cell.length_a   1.000
_cell.length_b   1.000
_cell.length_c   1.000
_cell.angle_alpha   90.00
_cell.angle_beta   90.00
_cell.angle_gamma   90.00
#
_symmetry.space_group_name_H-M   'P 1'
#
loop_
_entity.id
_entity.type
_entity.pdbx_description
1 polymer ?
#
loop_
_entity_poly.entity_id
_entity_poly.type
_entity_poly.pdbx_seq_one_letter_code
_entity_poly.pdbx_strand_id
1 'polypeptide(L)'
;MKQNSIKSQSSVDKNNSSEVTKLVPDMEEKEISQPPSSAPTVTVQQTSLISPKKTLTLSSDQLKRLNLKLGINKIEFEVTTALQGNVSVRSNIFLFDYQTKFVISDIDGTITISDVMGQILPLIGRDWYHDGIAEFFNAIQENGYQFIYLSARAIGQSQMTRDFLRSIKQCKYNLPVGPLLLSPDSLLAAFHR
;
A
#
# COMPACT_ATOMS: atom_id res chain seq x y z
N MET A 1 51.54 -17.26 23.48
CA MET A 1 52.11 -15.99 24.00
C MET A 1 51.85 -14.94 22.93
N LYS A 2 51.31 -13.72 23.12
CA LYS A 2 50.82 -12.88 24.23
C LYS A 2 49.86 -11.88 23.53
N GLN A 3 48.60 -11.77 23.94
CA GLN A 3 48.02 -10.71 24.78
C GLN A 3 47.54 -9.42 24.06
N ASN A 4 46.32 -9.07 24.44
CA ASN A 4 45.50 -7.87 24.22
C ASN A 4 46.22 -6.52 24.39
N SER A 5 45.62 -5.46 23.82
CA SER A 5 45.38 -4.23 24.58
C SER A 5 44.21 -3.41 24.02
N ILE A 6 43.23 -3.16 24.88
CA ILE A 6 42.14 -2.19 24.75
C ILE A 6 42.61 -0.91 25.45
N LYS A 7 42.29 0.27 24.90
CA LYS A 7 42.21 1.49 25.70
C LYS A 7 41.13 2.45 25.17
N SER A 8 40.46 3.04 26.14
CA SER A 8 39.24 3.84 26.10
C SER A 8 39.49 5.25 26.64
N GLN A 9 38.47 6.12 26.44
CA GLN A 9 38.05 7.30 27.22
C GLN A 9 38.50 8.73 26.83
N SER A 10 37.47 9.58 26.66
CA SER A 10 37.22 10.85 27.37
C SER A 10 35.75 11.25 27.06
N SER A 11 34.75 11.25 27.97
CA SER A 11 34.45 12.08 29.16
C SER A 11 34.22 13.57 28.83
N VAL A 12 32.99 14.10 29.03
CA VAL A 12 32.64 15.38 29.71
C VAL A 12 31.12 15.44 30.04
N ASP A 13 30.83 15.31 31.34
CA ASP A 13 30.02 16.10 32.30
C ASP A 13 28.60 16.69 32.08
N LYS A 14 27.94 16.76 33.26
CA LYS A 14 26.56 17.10 33.62
C LYS A 14 26.34 18.58 34.01
N ASN A 15 25.05 18.97 33.95
CA ASN A 15 24.29 19.92 34.81
C ASN A 15 24.67 21.41 34.89
N ASN A 16 23.69 22.30 34.65
CA ASN A 16 23.15 23.19 35.71
C ASN A 16 21.79 23.84 35.37
N SER A 17 21.03 24.13 36.43
CA SER A 17 19.64 24.62 36.55
C SER A 17 19.35 26.05 36.08
N SER A 18 18.05 26.39 35.94
CA SER A 18 17.41 27.61 36.48
C SER A 18 15.87 27.49 36.50
N GLU A 19 15.27 27.64 37.69
CA GLU A 19 13.83 27.81 37.99
C GLU A 19 13.30 29.19 37.54
N VAL A 20 11.99 29.32 37.23
CA VAL A 20 11.14 30.45 37.67
C VAL A 20 9.67 29.98 37.86
N THR A 21 9.08 30.54 38.91
CA THR A 21 7.92 30.19 39.73
C THR A 21 6.53 30.62 39.19
N LYS A 22 5.51 29.95 39.76
CA LYS A 22 4.04 30.14 39.80
C LYS A 22 3.49 31.58 40.04
N LEU A 23 2.15 31.65 39.89
CA LEU A 23 1.12 32.56 40.46
C LEU A 23 0.49 33.45 39.35
N VAL A 24 -0.83 33.63 39.17
CA VAL A 24 -1.93 34.00 40.10
C VAL A 24 -3.32 33.68 39.41
N PRO A 25 -4.53 34.01 39.94
CA PRO A 25 -5.50 33.06 40.52
C PRO A 25 -6.89 33.02 39.86
N ASP A 26 -7.73 32.12 40.40
CA ASP A 26 -9.19 32.01 40.21
C ASP A 26 -9.96 33.31 40.53
N MET A 27 -11.00 33.59 39.75
CA MET A 27 -12.11 34.48 40.12
C MET A 27 -13.44 33.82 39.77
N GLU A 28 -14.26 33.65 40.81
CA GLU A 28 -15.61 33.09 40.82
C GLU A 28 -16.61 34.01 40.08
N GLU A 29 -17.42 33.43 39.20
CA GLU A 29 -18.62 34.08 38.66
C GLU A 29 -19.89 33.59 39.36
N LYS A 30 -20.73 34.56 39.72
CA LYS A 30 -21.93 34.47 40.54
C LYS A 30 -23.16 34.35 39.63
N GLU A 31 -24.01 33.35 39.84
CA GLU A 31 -25.32 33.22 39.17
C GLU A 31 -26.28 34.36 39.55
N ILE A 32 -27.16 34.76 38.62
CA ILE A 32 -28.63 34.98 38.78
C ILE A 32 -29.28 35.48 37.46
N SER A 33 -30.24 34.68 36.98
CA SER A 33 -31.56 35.03 36.39
C SER A 33 -31.78 35.40 34.90
N GLN A 34 -32.98 34.95 34.47
CA GLN A 34 -33.61 34.76 33.15
C GLN A 34 -34.06 36.02 32.35
N PRO A 35 -34.56 35.87 31.09
CA PRO A 35 -34.45 36.87 30.00
C PRO A 35 -35.74 37.69 29.74
N PRO A 36 -35.69 38.65 28.78
CA PRO A 36 -36.75 38.66 27.77
C PRO A 36 -36.26 38.93 26.32
N SER A 37 -36.74 38.05 25.44
CA SER A 37 -37.42 38.30 24.16
C SER A 37 -36.88 39.29 23.10
N SER A 38 -36.90 38.76 21.87
CA SER A 38 -37.18 39.39 20.56
C SER A 38 -36.08 40.09 19.76
N ALA A 39 -35.46 39.33 18.84
CA ALA A 39 -34.99 39.80 17.52
C ALA A 39 -35.02 38.63 16.51
N PRO A 40 -35.36 38.86 15.22
CA PRO A 40 -35.55 37.78 14.26
C PRO A 40 -34.20 37.19 13.84
N THR A 41 -34.02 35.90 14.08
CA THR A 41 -32.87 35.13 13.58
C THR A 41 -33.00 34.96 12.07
N VAL A 42 -32.16 35.65 11.31
CA VAL A 42 -31.88 35.30 9.91
C VAL A 42 -31.17 33.94 9.93
N THR A 43 -31.90 32.87 9.64
CA THR A 43 -31.33 31.54 9.46
C THR A 43 -30.52 31.53 8.16
N VAL A 44 -29.22 31.82 8.26
CA VAL A 44 -28.26 31.47 7.22
C VAL A 44 -28.17 29.95 7.19
N GLN A 45 -28.89 29.31 6.26
CA GLN A 45 -28.66 27.91 5.94
C GLN A 45 -27.25 27.79 5.36
N GLN A 46 -26.30 27.46 6.23
CA GLN A 46 -24.95 27.08 5.85
C GLN A 46 -25.06 25.72 5.15
N THR A 47 -25.31 25.74 3.84
CA THR A 47 -25.06 24.60 2.97
C THR A 47 -23.58 24.32 3.06
N SER A 48 -23.20 23.40 3.95
CA SER A 48 -21.89 22.79 3.95
C SER A 48 -21.71 22.18 2.58
N LEU A 49 -20.91 22.85 1.74
CA LEU A 49 -20.46 22.31 0.47
C LEU A 49 -19.70 21.04 0.82
N ILE A 50 -20.35 19.89 0.64
CA ILE A 50 -19.76 18.58 0.88
C ILE A 50 -18.63 18.45 -0.13
N SER A 51 -17.42 18.77 0.30
CA SER A 51 -16.24 18.52 -0.50
C SER A 51 -16.11 17.00 -0.68
N PRO A 52 -15.93 16.50 -1.90
CA PRO A 52 -15.81 15.08 -2.13
C PRO A 52 -14.60 14.56 -1.34
N LYS A 53 -14.86 13.68 -0.37
CA LYS A 53 -13.82 13.02 0.41
C LYS A 53 -12.98 12.16 -0.55
N LYS A 54 -11.69 12.49 -0.68
CA LYS A 54 -10.74 11.66 -1.45
C LYS A 54 -10.68 10.27 -0.84
N THR A 55 -10.91 9.24 -1.64
CA THR A 55 -10.90 7.83 -1.22
C THR A 55 -10.15 6.99 -2.26
N LEU A 56 -9.44 5.97 -1.79
CA LEU A 56 -8.82 4.94 -2.64
C LEU A 56 -9.73 3.72 -2.83
N THR A 57 -10.87 3.68 -2.14
CA THR A 57 -11.85 2.60 -2.22
C THR A 57 -13.18 3.11 -2.77
N LEU A 58 -13.78 2.30 -3.65
CA LEU A 58 -15.11 2.55 -4.22
C LEU A 58 -16.20 1.97 -3.31
N SER A 59 -17.36 2.61 -3.27
CA SER A 59 -18.54 2.07 -2.60
C SER A 59 -19.10 0.83 -3.35
N SER A 60 -19.94 0.04 -2.67
CA SER A 60 -20.59 -1.13 -3.29
C SER A 60 -21.35 -0.77 -4.58
N ASP A 61 -22.08 0.34 -4.58
CA ASP A 61 -22.85 0.78 -5.75
C ASP A 61 -21.96 1.37 -6.86
N GLN A 62 -20.81 1.93 -6.51
CA GLN A 62 -19.78 2.28 -7.50
C GLN A 62 -19.19 1.02 -8.15
N LEU A 63 -18.85 -0.01 -7.35
CA LEU A 63 -18.30 -1.28 -7.87
C LEU A 63 -19.30 -2.03 -8.77
N LYS A 64 -20.59 -2.09 -8.39
CA LYS A 64 -21.63 -2.73 -9.23
C LYS A 64 -21.74 -2.09 -10.61
N ARG A 65 -21.58 -0.77 -10.71
CA ARG A 65 -21.62 -0.03 -11.99
C ARG A 65 -20.49 -0.39 -12.95
N LEU A 66 -19.39 -0.97 -12.45
CA LEU A 66 -18.30 -1.46 -13.29
C LEU A 66 -18.68 -2.74 -14.06
N ASN A 67 -19.79 -3.42 -13.69
CA ASN A 67 -20.27 -4.64 -14.35
C ASN A 67 -19.18 -5.72 -14.53
N LEU A 68 -18.33 -5.88 -13.50
CA LEU A 68 -17.22 -6.82 -13.51
C LEU A 68 -17.71 -8.26 -13.65
N LYS A 69 -16.95 -9.08 -14.38
CA LYS A 69 -17.15 -10.53 -14.47
C LYS A 69 -16.24 -11.25 -13.50
N LEU A 70 -16.65 -12.43 -13.02
CA LEU A 70 -15.79 -13.28 -12.20
C LEU A 70 -14.46 -13.53 -12.94
N GLY A 71 -13.35 -13.44 -12.21
CA GLY A 71 -11.99 -13.50 -12.75
C GLY A 71 -11.43 -12.13 -13.12
N ILE A 72 -10.64 -12.10 -14.19
CA ILE A 72 -9.81 -10.96 -14.59
C ILE A 72 -10.60 -10.04 -15.53
N ASN A 73 -10.66 -8.76 -15.19
CA ASN A 73 -11.24 -7.72 -16.03
C ASN A 73 -10.16 -6.68 -16.36
N LYS A 74 -10.04 -6.29 -17.63
CA LYS A 74 -9.15 -5.21 -18.04
C LYS A 74 -9.85 -3.88 -17.83
N ILE A 75 -9.15 -2.92 -17.24
CA ILE A 75 -9.63 -1.55 -17.06
C ILE A 75 -8.60 -0.56 -17.59
N GLU A 76 -9.08 0.62 -17.96
CA GLU A 76 -8.24 1.71 -18.46
C GLU A 76 -8.66 2.99 -17.73
N PHE A 77 -7.66 3.67 -17.16
CA PHE A 77 -7.81 4.99 -16.57
C PHE A 77 -7.31 5.99 -17.60
N GLU A 78 -8.15 6.96 -17.97
CA GLU A 78 -7.77 8.03 -18.89
C GLU A 78 -7.80 9.36 -18.15
N VAL A 79 -6.72 10.13 -18.28
CA VAL A 79 -6.57 11.47 -17.70
C VAL A 79 -6.26 12.44 -18.82
N THR A 80 -7.12 13.44 -18.99
CA THR A 80 -6.89 14.55 -19.92
C THR A 80 -6.25 15.72 -19.18
N THR A 81 -5.08 16.16 -19.62
CA THR A 81 -4.43 17.38 -19.10
C THR A 81 -4.25 18.40 -20.22
N ALA A 82 -4.28 19.69 -19.87
CA ALA A 82 -4.15 20.76 -20.87
C ALA A 82 -2.78 20.75 -21.59
N LEU A 83 -1.73 20.23 -20.94
CA LEU A 83 -0.36 20.25 -21.47
C LEU A 83 0.03 18.95 -22.19
N GLN A 84 -0.44 17.79 -21.74
CA GLN A 84 -0.05 16.48 -22.29
C GLN A 84 -1.17 15.79 -23.06
N GLY A 85 -2.36 16.40 -23.16
CA GLY A 85 -3.53 15.78 -23.78
C GLY A 85 -4.03 14.59 -22.96
N ASN A 86 -4.54 13.56 -23.64
CA ASN A 86 -5.07 12.34 -23.01
C ASN A 86 -3.95 11.34 -22.75
N VAL A 87 -3.82 10.90 -21.49
CA VAL A 87 -2.93 9.83 -21.07
C VAL A 87 -3.76 8.69 -20.50
N SER A 88 -3.57 7.48 -21.04
CA SER A 88 -4.26 6.28 -20.60
C SER A 88 -3.31 5.30 -19.89
N VAL A 89 -3.75 4.73 -18.77
CA VAL A 89 -3.05 3.66 -18.05
C VAL A 89 -3.96 2.44 -17.94
N ARG A 90 -3.46 1.28 -18.36
CA ARG A 90 -4.20 0.01 -18.29
C ARG A 90 -3.85 -0.78 -17.04
N SER A 91 -4.84 -1.44 -16.47
CA SER A 91 -4.68 -2.32 -15.32
C SER A 91 -5.64 -3.51 -15.39
N ASN A 92 -5.46 -4.47 -14.48
CA ASN A 92 -6.37 -5.57 -14.27
C ASN A 92 -7.09 -5.39 -12.92
N ILE A 93 -8.40 -5.59 -12.91
CA ILE A 93 -9.20 -5.75 -11.69
C ILE A 93 -9.70 -7.19 -11.61
N PHE A 94 -9.59 -7.80 -10.44
CA PHE A 94 -9.99 -9.17 -10.20
C PHE A 94 -11.27 -9.18 -9.37
N LEU A 95 -12.28 -9.91 -9.82
CA LEU A 95 -13.50 -10.17 -9.07
C LEU A 95 -13.55 -11.66 -8.71
N PHE A 96 -13.65 -11.96 -7.42
CA PHE A 96 -13.71 -13.33 -6.91
C PHE A 96 -15.04 -13.58 -6.22
N ASP A 97 -15.47 -14.85 -6.21
CA ASP A 97 -16.57 -15.31 -5.36
C ASP A 97 -16.13 -15.33 -3.90
N TYR A 98 -17.05 -15.08 -2.97
CA TYR A 98 -16.76 -15.06 -1.53
C TYR A 98 -16.27 -16.42 -0.98
N GLN A 99 -16.56 -17.52 -1.67
CA GLN A 99 -16.13 -18.87 -1.29
C GLN A 99 -14.73 -19.23 -1.82
N THR A 100 -14.16 -18.40 -2.70
CA THR A 100 -12.84 -18.62 -3.31
C THR A 100 -11.78 -18.86 -2.24
N LYS A 101 -11.00 -19.94 -2.40
CA LYS A 101 -9.88 -20.25 -1.51
C LYS A 101 -8.60 -19.71 -2.10
N PHE A 102 -7.87 -18.91 -1.33
CA PHE A 102 -6.64 -18.29 -1.78
C PHE A 102 -5.41 -18.98 -1.20
N VAL A 103 -4.38 -19.12 -2.03
CA VAL A 103 -3.01 -19.35 -1.61
C VAL A 103 -2.26 -18.05 -1.83
N ILE A 104 -1.57 -17.60 -0.79
CA ILE A 104 -0.77 -16.38 -0.82
C ILE A 104 0.69 -16.81 -0.92
N SER A 105 1.40 -16.32 -1.94
CA SER A 105 2.82 -16.58 -2.11
C SER A 105 3.59 -15.27 -2.07
N ASP A 106 4.61 -15.19 -1.23
CA ASP A 106 5.66 -14.20 -1.41
C ASP A 106 6.42 -14.49 -2.71
N ILE A 107 7.09 -13.47 -3.26
CA ILE A 107 7.92 -13.57 -4.45
C ILE A 107 9.39 -13.70 -4.05
N ASP A 108 9.87 -12.76 -3.25
CA ASP A 108 11.29 -12.61 -2.94
C ASP A 108 11.68 -13.69 -1.89
N GLY A 109 12.60 -14.60 -2.23
CA GLY A 109 13.02 -15.69 -1.34
C GLY A 109 12.08 -16.90 -1.27
N THR A 110 10.89 -16.81 -1.88
CA THR A 110 9.91 -17.91 -1.98
C THR A 110 9.78 -18.42 -3.40
N ILE A 111 9.56 -17.51 -4.36
CA ILE A 111 9.59 -17.86 -5.79
C ILE A 111 11.02 -17.74 -6.29
N THR A 112 11.70 -16.65 -5.96
CA THR A 112 13.12 -16.48 -6.24
C THR A 112 13.98 -17.25 -5.22
N ILE A 113 15.12 -17.76 -5.67
CA ILE A 113 16.08 -18.47 -4.81
C ILE A 113 16.74 -17.52 -3.77
N SER A 114 16.75 -16.21 -4.04
CA SER A 114 17.33 -15.22 -3.13
C SER A 114 16.54 -13.91 -3.11
N ASP A 115 16.60 -13.24 -1.96
CA ASP A 115 15.92 -11.96 -1.69
C ASP A 115 16.53 -10.79 -2.48
N VAL A 116 17.85 -10.83 -2.73
CA VAL A 116 18.61 -9.71 -3.29
C VAL A 116 18.64 -9.73 -4.82
N MET A 117 18.68 -10.92 -5.45
CA MET A 117 18.80 -11.01 -6.91
C MET A 117 17.48 -10.63 -7.62
N GLY A 118 16.36 -10.67 -6.90
CA GLY A 118 15.02 -10.25 -7.33
C GLY A 118 14.97 -8.90 -8.07
N GLN A 119 15.76 -7.93 -7.59
CA GLN A 119 15.75 -6.54 -8.08
C GLN A 119 16.78 -6.25 -9.20
N ILE A 120 17.74 -7.15 -9.47
CA ILE A 120 18.90 -6.91 -10.38
C ILE A 120 18.77 -7.72 -11.70
N LEU A 121 17.63 -8.35 -11.90
CA LEU A 121 17.48 -9.59 -12.67
C LEU A 121 17.48 -9.60 -14.21
N PRO A 122 17.40 -8.51 -15.01
CA PRO A 122 17.26 -8.68 -16.47
C PRO A 122 18.48 -9.26 -17.22
N LEU A 123 19.63 -9.49 -16.58
CA LEU A 123 20.93 -9.55 -17.29
C LEU A 123 21.73 -10.86 -17.26
N ILE A 124 21.35 -11.90 -16.48
CA ILE A 124 22.24 -13.08 -16.30
C ILE A 124 21.47 -14.40 -16.43
N GLY A 125 21.91 -15.22 -17.41
CA GLY A 125 21.23 -16.40 -17.95
C GLY A 125 21.19 -17.67 -17.10
N ARG A 126 20.79 -17.57 -15.83
CA ARG A 126 20.38 -18.73 -15.01
C ARG A 126 18.91 -18.56 -14.60
N ASP A 127 18.16 -19.64 -14.40
CA ASP A 127 16.86 -19.56 -13.75
C ASP A 127 17.06 -19.21 -12.27
N TRP A 128 16.47 -18.10 -11.84
CA TRP A 128 16.64 -17.54 -10.50
C TRP A 128 15.48 -17.89 -9.55
N TYR A 129 14.66 -18.85 -9.95
CA TYR A 129 13.49 -19.33 -9.23
C TYR A 129 13.64 -20.82 -8.92
N HIS A 130 12.96 -21.30 -7.88
CA HIS A 130 13.08 -22.68 -7.43
C HIS A 130 12.62 -23.68 -8.50
N ASP A 131 13.37 -24.77 -8.68
CA ASP A 131 13.00 -25.87 -9.57
C ASP A 131 11.65 -26.50 -9.15
N GLY A 132 10.78 -26.75 -10.13
CA GLY A 132 9.46 -27.37 -9.91
C GLY A 132 8.37 -26.46 -9.34
N ILE A 133 8.67 -25.19 -9.05
CA ILE A 133 7.68 -24.27 -8.47
C ILE A 133 6.46 -24.03 -9.37
N ALA A 134 6.65 -23.95 -10.69
CA ALA A 134 5.53 -23.75 -11.61
C ALA A 134 4.62 -24.97 -11.64
N GLU A 135 5.17 -26.18 -11.64
CA GLU A 135 4.39 -27.42 -11.54
C GLU A 135 3.64 -27.49 -10.21
N PHE A 136 4.31 -27.22 -9.09
CA PHE A 136 3.71 -27.20 -7.76
C PHE A 136 2.54 -26.21 -7.66
N PHE A 137 2.71 -24.99 -8.19
CA PHE A 137 1.64 -23.99 -8.14
C PHE A 137 0.47 -24.36 -9.05
N ASN A 138 0.72 -24.98 -10.22
CA ASN A 138 -0.37 -25.49 -11.06
C ASN A 138 -1.14 -26.61 -10.35
N ALA A 139 -0.46 -27.54 -9.68
CA ALA A 139 -1.13 -28.59 -8.91
C ALA A 139 -2.05 -28.01 -7.81
N ILE A 140 -1.63 -26.93 -7.16
CA ILE A 140 -2.49 -26.20 -6.20
C ILE A 140 -3.69 -25.56 -6.90
N GLN A 141 -3.49 -24.91 -8.05
CA GLN A 141 -4.58 -24.29 -8.80
C GLN A 141 -5.60 -25.32 -9.32
N GLU A 142 -5.13 -26.48 -9.79
CA GLU A 142 -5.96 -27.60 -10.23
C GLU A 142 -6.85 -28.15 -9.10
N ASN A 143 -6.43 -27.98 -7.84
CA ASN A 143 -7.24 -28.29 -6.66
C ASN A 143 -8.25 -27.19 -6.27
N GLY A 144 -8.46 -26.18 -7.14
CA GLY A 144 -9.49 -25.15 -6.96
C GLY A 144 -9.06 -23.92 -6.16
N TYR A 145 -7.76 -23.78 -5.86
CA TYR A 145 -7.22 -22.60 -5.19
C TYR A 145 -6.84 -21.50 -6.20
N GLN A 146 -6.96 -20.25 -5.79
CA GLN A 146 -6.52 -19.09 -6.56
C GLN A 146 -5.29 -18.45 -5.90
N PHE A 147 -4.38 -17.91 -6.70
CA PHE A 147 -3.15 -17.32 -6.20
C PHE A 147 -3.28 -15.82 -5.99
N ILE A 148 -2.71 -15.32 -4.89
CA ILE A 148 -2.36 -13.91 -4.68
C ILE A 148 -0.86 -13.84 -4.42
N TYR A 149 -0.17 -12.98 -5.15
CA TYR A 149 1.27 -12.77 -5.01
C TYR A 149 1.55 -11.54 -4.17
N LEU A 150 2.50 -11.65 -3.23
CA LEU A 150 3.00 -10.54 -2.43
C LEU A 150 4.43 -10.21 -2.83
N SER A 151 4.79 -8.93 -2.82
CA SER A 151 6.20 -8.54 -2.88
C SER A 151 6.42 -7.24 -2.12
N ALA A 152 7.56 -7.16 -1.44
CA ALA A 152 8.02 -5.95 -0.77
C ALA A 152 8.52 -4.87 -1.76
N ARG A 153 8.55 -5.15 -3.07
CA ARG A 153 8.99 -4.20 -4.09
C ARG A 153 8.08 -2.98 -4.20
N ALA A 154 8.68 -1.87 -4.62
CA ALA A 154 8.05 -0.60 -4.94
C ALA A 154 6.95 -0.70 -6.01
N ILE A 155 5.87 0.09 -5.89
CA ILE A 155 4.79 0.17 -6.89
C ILE A 155 5.30 0.56 -8.29
N GLY A 156 6.37 1.36 -8.36
CA GLY A 156 7.03 1.74 -9.61
C GLY A 156 7.64 0.55 -10.36
N GLN A 157 7.93 -0.55 -9.66
CA GLN A 157 8.43 -1.80 -10.24
C GLN A 157 7.31 -2.79 -10.58
N SER A 158 6.04 -2.42 -10.37
CA SER A 158 4.91 -3.36 -10.49
C SER A 158 4.81 -4.04 -11.85
N GLN A 159 5.11 -3.32 -12.93
CA GLN A 159 5.09 -3.89 -14.28
C GLN A 159 6.20 -4.92 -14.46
N MET A 160 7.43 -4.60 -14.04
CA MET A 160 8.57 -5.51 -14.09
C MET A 160 8.32 -6.78 -13.27
N THR A 161 7.77 -6.64 -12.06
CA THR A 161 7.43 -7.80 -11.21
C THR A 161 6.35 -8.68 -11.83
N ARG A 162 5.32 -8.10 -12.46
CA ARG A 162 4.30 -8.87 -13.19
C ARG A 162 4.90 -9.61 -14.38
N ASP A 163 5.77 -8.97 -15.13
CA ASP A 163 6.38 -9.56 -16.31
C ASP A 163 7.36 -10.68 -15.91
N PHE A 164 8.07 -10.53 -14.79
CA PHE A 164 8.86 -11.59 -14.18
C PHE A 164 8.01 -12.84 -13.85
N LEU A 165 6.88 -12.68 -13.14
CA LEU A 165 6.00 -13.81 -12.84
C LEU A 165 5.50 -14.52 -14.11
N ARG A 166 5.19 -13.75 -15.16
CA ARG A 166 4.75 -14.29 -16.47
C ARG A 166 5.88 -14.96 -17.25
N SER A 167 7.13 -14.57 -17.04
CA SER A 167 8.28 -15.17 -17.72
C SER A 167 8.70 -16.51 -17.12
N ILE A 168 8.30 -16.81 -15.88
CA ILE A 168 8.61 -18.09 -15.24
C ILE A 168 7.86 -19.21 -15.96
N LYS A 169 8.64 -20.11 -16.56
CA LYS A 169 8.14 -21.28 -17.26
C LYS A 169 9.05 -22.47 -17.01
N GLN A 170 8.51 -23.53 -16.44
CA GLN A 170 9.20 -24.80 -16.23
C GLN A 170 8.50 -25.89 -17.01
N CYS A 171 9.21 -26.47 -17.98
CA CYS A 171 8.65 -27.44 -18.92
C CYS A 171 7.39 -26.88 -19.63
N LYS A 172 6.21 -27.41 -19.31
CA LYS A 172 4.91 -26.99 -19.86
C LYS A 172 4.13 -26.04 -18.96
N TYR A 173 4.59 -25.82 -17.71
CA TYR A 173 3.86 -25.05 -16.71
C TYR A 173 4.38 -23.62 -16.65
N ASN A 174 3.45 -22.67 -16.57
CA ASN A 174 3.71 -21.28 -16.19
C ASN A 174 3.10 -21.03 -14.82
N LEU A 175 3.50 -19.99 -14.09
CA LEU A 175 2.81 -19.66 -12.85
C LEU A 175 1.31 -19.36 -13.08
N PRO A 176 0.42 -19.80 -12.17
CA PRO A 176 -0.98 -19.39 -12.15
C PRO A 176 -1.14 -17.87 -12.20
N VAL A 177 -2.16 -17.39 -12.91
CA VAL A 177 -2.44 -15.95 -12.90
C VAL A 177 -3.09 -15.54 -11.58
N GLY A 178 -2.62 -14.46 -10.98
CA GLY A 178 -3.15 -13.92 -9.73
C GLY A 178 -2.90 -12.43 -9.56
N PRO A 179 -3.63 -11.75 -8.63
CA PRO A 179 -3.32 -10.39 -8.23
C PRO A 179 -1.91 -10.29 -7.64
N LEU A 180 -1.25 -9.16 -7.89
CA LEU A 180 0.04 -8.81 -7.27
C LEU A 180 -0.18 -7.65 -6.29
N LEU A 181 0.07 -7.90 -5.02
CA LEU A 181 0.09 -6.90 -3.97
C LEU A 181 1.53 -6.46 -3.72
N LEU A 182 1.73 -5.15 -3.60
CA LEU A 182 3.05 -4.53 -3.47
C LEU A 182 3.13 -3.70 -2.21
N SER A 183 4.36 -3.46 -1.76
CA SER A 183 4.58 -2.60 -0.60
C SER A 183 4.04 -1.18 -0.83
N PRO A 184 3.36 -0.58 0.16
CA PRO A 184 2.89 0.80 0.10
C PRO A 184 4.03 1.82 0.16
N ASP A 185 5.29 1.43 0.42
CA ASP A 185 6.40 2.36 0.69
C ASP A 185 6.60 3.39 -0.44
N SER A 186 6.38 3.01 -1.69
CA SER A 186 6.44 3.93 -2.82
C SER A 186 5.19 4.80 -3.00
N LEU A 187 4.04 4.35 -2.49
CA LEU A 187 2.82 5.17 -2.47
C LEU A 187 2.94 6.27 -1.43
N LEU A 188 3.44 5.97 -0.22
CA LEU A 188 3.61 6.96 0.85
C LEU A 188 4.55 8.10 0.41
N ALA A 189 5.66 7.78 -0.25
CA ALA A 189 6.55 8.80 -0.82
C ALA A 189 5.85 9.72 -1.85
N ALA A 190 4.87 9.20 -2.62
CA ALA A 190 4.10 9.99 -3.59
C ALA A 190 3.01 10.86 -2.95
N PHE A 191 2.50 10.48 -1.77
CA PHE A 191 1.53 11.29 -1.01
C PHE A 191 2.19 12.44 -0.21
N HIS A 192 3.52 12.41 -0.01
CA HIS A 192 4.27 13.47 0.69
C HIS A 192 4.67 14.68 -0.19
N ARG A 193 3.96 14.93 -1.30
CA ARG A 193 4.15 16.12 -2.14
C ARG A 193 3.09 17.18 -1.89
#